data_AF-A0A3D1MWU6-F1
#
_entry.id   AF-A0A3D1MWU6-F1
#
_cell.length_a   1.000
_cell.length_b   1.000
_cell.length_c   1.000
_cell.angle_alpha   90.00
_cell.angle_beta   90.00
_cell.angle_gamma   90.00
#
_symmetry.space_group_name_H-M   'P 1'
#
loop_
_entity.id
_entity.type
_entity.pdbx_description
1 polymer ?
#
loop_
_entity_poly.entity_id
_entity_poly.type
_entity_poly.pdbx_seq_one_letter_code
_entity_poly.pdbx_strand_id
1 'polypeptide(L)'
;MMTIRLPDNLEKRLSQLAEETHRTKSYYVRQAVEEYLDDQEDYLIALSRMERIDKGIDKALPFEDLVEEYKREHGHKKVEH
;
A
#
# COMPACT_ATOMS: atom_id res chain seq x y z
N MET A 1 1.63 -18.99 5.91
CA MET A 1 3.08 -19.25 5.94
C MET A 1 3.64 -18.75 4.62
N MET A 2 4.66 -17.88 4.64
CA MET A 2 5.28 -17.30 3.45
C MET A 2 6.70 -17.84 3.33
N THR A 3 7.09 -18.26 2.12
CA THR A 3 8.46 -18.72 1.82
C THR A 3 9.11 -17.70 0.90
N ILE A 4 10.23 -17.12 1.36
CA ILE A 4 11.02 -16.15 0.59
C ILE A 4 12.41 -16.72 0.32
N ARG A 5 12.97 -16.42 -0.85
CA ARG A 5 14.38 -16.71 -1.14
C ARG A 5 15.20 -15.47 -0.81
N LEU A 6 16.10 -15.61 0.16
CA LEU A 6 17.05 -14.56 0.51
C LEU A 6 18.42 -14.88 -0.12
N PRO A 7 19.15 -13.85 -0.60
CA PRO A 7 20.56 -14.01 -0.92
C PRO A 7 21.36 -14.53 0.29
N ASP A 8 22.36 -15.37 0.06
CA ASP A 8 23.12 -16.05 1.12
C ASP A 8 23.70 -15.09 2.18
N ASN A 9 24.16 -13.91 1.76
CA ASN A 9 24.71 -12.92 2.68
C ASN A 9 23.65 -12.35 3.63
N LEU A 10 22.42 -12.15 3.15
CA LEU A 10 21.32 -11.62 3.94
C LEU A 10 20.80 -12.68 4.90
N GLU A 11 20.68 -13.93 4.45
CA GLU A 11 20.28 -15.06 5.30
C GLU A 11 21.26 -15.25 6.47
N LYS A 12 22.57 -15.15 6.21
CA LYS A 12 23.60 -15.21 7.26
C LYS A 12 23.46 -14.09 8.28
N ARG A 13 23.31 -12.85 7.82
CA ARG A 13 23.12 -11.68 8.71
C ARG A 13 21.85 -11.81 9.55
N LEU A 14 20.74 -12.23 8.95
CA LEU A 14 19.47 -12.45 9.64
C LEU A 14 19.57 -13.58 10.67
N SER A 15 20.32 -14.64 10.36
CA SER A 15 20.58 -15.75 11.29
C SER A 15 21.38 -15.30 12.51
N GLN A 16 22.48 -14.56 12.29
CA GLN A 16 23.31 -14.03 13.36
C GLN A 16 22.51 -13.10 14.28
N LEU A 17 21.75 -12.17 13.70
CA LEU A 17 20.91 -11.24 14.47
C LEU A 17 19.88 -12.00 15.32
N ALA A 18 19.23 -13.01 14.75
CA ALA A 18 18.26 -13.85 15.46
C ALA A 18 18.90 -14.61 16.65
N GLU A 19 20.09 -15.17 16.45
CA GLU A 19 20.85 -15.87 17.49
C GLU A 19 21.29 -14.93 18.61
N GLU A 20 21.87 -13.77 18.27
CA GLU A 20 22.39 -12.80 19.23
C GLU A 20 21.31 -12.18 20.12
N THR A 21 20.10 -12.00 19.59
CA THR A 21 19.00 -11.35 20.33
C THR A 21 18.00 -12.33 20.92
N HIS A 22 18.22 -13.63 20.74
CA HIS A 22 17.30 -14.70 21.12
C HIS A 22 15.88 -14.52 20.55
N ARG A 23 15.80 -14.10 19.28
CA ARG A 23 14.54 -13.95 18.53
C ARG A 23 14.53 -14.86 17.32
N THR A 24 13.35 -15.12 16.77
CA THR A 24 13.24 -15.91 15.53
C THR A 24 13.52 -15.01 14.32
N LYS A 25 14.03 -15.60 13.24
CA LYS A 25 14.15 -14.89 11.95
C LYS A 25 12.80 -14.30 11.49
N SER A 26 11.71 -15.05 11.73
CA SER A 26 10.35 -14.61 11.40
C SER A 26 9.90 -13.36 12.15
N TYR A 27 10.41 -13.13 13.37
CA TYR A 27 10.13 -11.91 14.11
C TYR A 27 10.66 -10.68 13.36
N TYR A 28 11.92 -10.73 12.93
CA TYR A 28 12.55 -9.64 12.18
C TYR A 28 11.98 -9.46 10.77
N VAL A 29 11.69 -10.55 10.07
CA VAL A 29 11.03 -10.46 8.75
C VAL A 29 9.66 -9.80 8.90
N ARG A 30 8.88 -10.17 9.92
CA ARG A 30 7.60 -9.53 10.18
C ARG A 30 7.77 -8.04 10.46
N GLN A 31 8.69 -7.66 11.35
CA GLN A 31 8.92 -6.24 11.65
C GLN A 31 9.35 -5.44 10.42
N ALA A 32 10.27 -5.97 9.62
CA ALA A 32 10.71 -5.29 8.39
C ALA A 32 9.59 -5.12 7.38
N VAL A 33 8.65 -6.07 7.29
CA VAL A 33 7.47 -5.95 6.44
C VAL A 33 6.48 -4.94 7.00
N GLU A 34 6.24 -4.93 8.31
CA GLU A 34 5.39 -3.92 8.99
C GLU A 34 5.92 -2.51 8.72
N GLU A 35 7.21 -2.26 8.99
CA GLU A 35 7.85 -0.97 8.74
C GLU A 35 7.79 -0.57 7.25
N TYR A 36 8.03 -1.51 6.34
CA TYR A 36 7.94 -1.22 4.90
C TYR A 36 6.53 -0.85 4.46
N LEU A 37 5.51 -1.53 4.99
CA LEU A 37 4.12 -1.23 4.66
C LEU A 37 3.70 0.14 5.21
N ASP A 38 4.03 0.44 6.47
CA ASP A 38 3.73 1.74 7.08
C ASP A 38 4.34 2.91 6.27
N ASP A 39 5.54 2.71 5.70
CA ASP A 39 6.23 3.74 4.93
C ASP A 39 5.78 3.83 3.46
N GLN A 40 5.40 2.72 2.82
CA GLN A 40 5.30 2.63 1.35
C GLN A 40 3.92 2.26 0.81
N GLU A 41 2.98 1.78 1.63
CA GLU A 41 1.72 1.21 1.13
C GLU A 41 0.93 2.21 0.27
N ASP A 42 0.65 3.41 0.78
CA ASP A 42 -0.11 4.44 0.07
C ASP A 42 0.54 4.83 -1.26
N TYR A 43 1.87 4.97 -1.27
CA TYR A 43 2.62 5.29 -2.48
C TYR A 43 2.51 4.20 -3.54
N LEU A 44 2.67 2.93 -3.14
CA LEU A 44 2.58 1.79 -4.05
C LEU A 44 1.15 1.60 -4.58
N ILE A 45 0.12 1.85 -3.77
CA ILE A 45 -1.27 1.86 -4.21
C ILE A 45 -1.48 2.96 -5.26
N ALA A 46 -1.00 4.17 -5.01
CA ALA A 46 -1.11 5.28 -5.96
C ALA A 46 -0.39 4.97 -7.28
N LEU A 47 0.83 4.43 -7.22
CA LEU A 47 1.59 4.03 -8.41
C LEU A 47 0.86 2.95 -9.20
N SER A 48 0.32 1.93 -8.53
CA SER A 48 -0.46 0.87 -9.17
C SER A 48 -1.72 1.41 -9.87
N ARG A 49 -2.42 2.37 -9.25
CA ARG A 49 -3.56 3.06 -9.88
C ARG A 49 -3.14 3.86 -11.11
N MET A 50 -2.02 4.59 -11.02
CA MET A 50 -1.48 5.33 -12.15
C MET A 50 -1.15 4.41 -13.33
N GLU A 51 -0.46 3.29 -13.09
CA GLU A 51 -0.16 2.32 -14.13
C GLU A 51 -1.42 1.74 -14.79
N ARG A 52 -2.50 1.56 -14.03
CA ARG A 52 -3.78 1.06 -14.56
C ARG A 52 -4.48 2.10 -15.42
N ILE A 53 -4.41 3.38 -15.05
CA ILE A 53 -4.90 4.50 -15.88
C ILE A 53 -4.10 4.58 -17.17
N ASP A 54 -2.76 4.49 -17.09
CA ASP A 54 -1.88 4.51 -18.27
C ASP A 54 -2.15 3.34 -19.22
N LYS A 55 -2.49 2.17 -18.67
CA LYS A 55 -2.94 0.98 -19.43
C LYS A 55 -4.39 1.08 -19.93
N GLY A 56 -5.10 2.17 -19.64
CA GLY A 56 -6.50 2.38 -20.02
C GLY A 56 -7.49 1.44 -19.32
N ILE A 57 -7.07 0.78 -18.24
CA ILE A 57 -7.91 -0.13 -17.46
C ILE A 57 -8.86 0.68 -16.57
N ASP A 58 -8.32 1.70 -15.90
CA ASP A 58 -9.08 2.64 -15.09
C ASP A 58 -9.21 3.98 -15.82
N LYS A 59 -10.28 4.72 -15.54
CA LYS A 59 -10.48 6.08 -16.09
C LYS A 59 -10.27 7.10 -14.98
N ALA A 60 -9.46 8.11 -15.26
CA ALA A 60 -9.44 9.33 -14.47
C ALA A 60 -10.64 10.22 -14.84
N LEU A 61 -11.23 10.87 -13.84
CA LEU A 61 -12.27 11.87 -14.03
C LEU A 61 -11.66 13.27 -13.79
N PRO A 62 -11.80 14.23 -14.71
CA PRO A 62 -11.43 15.61 -14.46
C PRO A 62 -12.12 16.17 -13.22
N PHE A 63 -11.46 17.10 -12.53
CA PHE A 63 -11.96 17.64 -11.27
C PHE A 63 -13.30 18.36 -11.45
N GLU A 64 -13.47 19.08 -12.56
CA GLU A 64 -14.70 19.78 -12.90
C GLU A 64 -15.88 18.82 -13.04
N ASP A 65 -15.66 17.71 -13.75
CA ASP A 65 -16.69 16.69 -13.97
C ASP A 65 -17.09 16.00 -12.66
N LEU A 66 -16.11 15.71 -11.79
CA LEU A 66 -16.35 15.15 -10.45
C LEU A 66 -17.22 16.06 -9.59
N VAL A 67 -16.92 17.37 -9.59
CA VAL A 67 -17.66 18.35 -8.80
C VAL A 67 -19.10 18.48 -9.28
N GLU A 68 -19.32 18.49 -10.59
CA GLU A 68 -20.67 18.55 -11.16
C GLU A 68 -21.48 17.29 -10.89
N GLU A 69 -20.85 16.10 -10.95
CA GLU A 69 -21.49 14.84 -10.56
C GLU A 69 -21.88 14.84 -9.08
N TYR A 70 -20.96 15.22 -8.18
CA TYR A 70 -21.23 15.30 -6.74
C TYR A 70 -22.38 16.26 -6.41
N LYS A 71 -22.40 17.45 -7.00
CA LYS A 71 -23.50 18.44 -6.84
C LYS A 71 -24.85 17.88 -7.31
N ARG A 72 -24.85 17.14 -8.42
CA ARG A 72 -26.08 16.54 -8.96
C ARG A 72 -26.67 15.51 -8.01
N GLU A 73 -25.82 14.67 -7.40
CA GLU A 73 -26.26 13.61 -6.49
C GLU A 73 -26.69 14.14 -5.11
N HIS A 74 -26.04 15.20 -4.61
CA HIS A 74 -26.20 15.64 -3.21
C HIS A 74 -26.86 17.03 -3.05
N GLY A 75 -27.01 17.80 -4.13
CA GLY A 75 -27.52 19.17 -4.12
C GLY A 75 -29.03 19.33 -3.91
N HIS A 76 -29.78 18.23 -3.78
CA HIS A 76 -31.25 18.24 -3.64
C HIS A 76 -31.79 17.97 -2.22
N LYS A 77 -31.02 18.21 -1.14
CA LYS A 77 -31.64 18.32 0.20
C LYS A 77 -32.16 19.75 0.41
N LYS A 78 -33.33 20.05 -0.18
CA LYS A 78 -34.18 21.14 0.33
C LYS A 78 -34.58 20.75 1.75
N VAL A 79 -34.04 21.46 2.73
CA VAL A 79 -34.51 21.40 4.12
C VAL A 79 -35.87 22.09 4.10
N GLU A 80 -36.96 21.31 4.10
CA GLU A 80 -38.28 21.85 4.43
C GLU A 80 -38.27 22.18 5.93
N HIS A 81 -38.62 23.42 6.26
CA HIS A 81 -38.94 23.89 7.60
C HIS A 81 -40.43 24.21 7.66
#